data_AF-A0A1B6NPA9-F1
#
_entry.id   AF-A0A1B6NPA9-F1
#
_cell.length_a   1.000
_cell.length_b   1.000
_cell.length_c   1.000
_cell.angle_alpha   90.00
_cell.angle_beta   90.00
_cell.angle_gamma   90.00
#
_symmetry.space_group_name_H-M   'P 1'
#
loop_
_entity.id
_entity.type
_entity.pdbx_description
1 polymer ?
#
loop_
_entity_poly.entity_id
_entity_poly.type
_entity_poly.pdbx_seq_one_letter_code
_entity_poly.pdbx_strand_id
1 'polypeptide(L)'
;MVSKAVFQAIAQEYDSVPHFVVSGSVELPATEKEQIKIPAAWLIDQAGFKGKTLNKVRCHPTQPLVLTNLGGATGNDVITMAKDIIASVQGKFGIQLEPEVRLLGSKGLISL
;
A
#
# COMPACT_ATOMS: atom_id res chain seq x y z
N MET A 1 -9.18 -1.99 -0.73
CA MET A 1 -10.28 -1.13 -1.22
C MET A 1 -10.72 -0.24 -0.07
N VAL A 2 -11.37 0.88 -0.33
CA VAL A 2 -11.83 1.80 0.72
C VAL A 2 -13.28 2.22 0.49
N SER A 3 -13.95 2.65 1.56
CA SER A 3 -15.28 3.23 1.47
C SER A 3 -15.23 4.58 0.75
N LYS A 4 -16.39 5.01 0.24
CA LYS A 4 -16.55 6.34 -0.37
C LYS A 4 -16.17 7.48 0.58
N ALA A 5 -16.49 7.36 1.87
CA ALA A 5 -16.16 8.35 2.88
C ALA A 5 -14.63 8.50 3.06
N VAL A 6 -13.90 7.39 3.14
CA VAL A 6 -12.43 7.42 3.24
C VAL A 6 -11.82 8.05 1.99
N PHE A 7 -12.30 7.69 0.81
CA PHE A 7 -11.84 8.30 -0.44
C PHE A 7 -12.10 9.82 -0.47
N GLN A 8 -13.28 10.26 -0.05
CA GLN A 8 -13.63 11.69 -0.03
C GLN A 8 -12.73 12.49 0.92
N ALA A 9 -12.38 11.93 2.09
CA ALA A 9 -11.45 12.56 3.01
C ALA A 9 -10.07 12.79 2.34
N ILE A 10 -9.55 11.76 1.67
CA ILE A 10 -8.27 11.87 0.93
C ILE A 10 -8.41 12.86 -0.22
N ALA A 11 -9.48 12.80 -1.01
CA ALA A 11 -9.68 13.67 -2.17
C ALA A 11 -9.79 15.17 -1.83
N GLN A 12 -10.02 15.54 -0.57
CA GLN A 12 -9.97 16.94 -0.12
C GLN A 12 -8.54 17.46 0.06
N GLU A 13 -7.56 16.58 0.26
CA GLU A 13 -6.17 16.95 0.54
C GLU A 13 -5.26 16.94 -0.71
N TYR A 14 -5.73 16.36 -1.82
CA TYR A 14 -4.93 16.18 -3.04
C TYR A 14 -5.70 16.66 -4.28
N ASP A 15 -5.01 17.35 -5.18
CA ASP A 15 -5.58 17.86 -6.45
C ASP A 15 -6.20 16.73 -7.30
N SER A 16 -5.59 15.55 -7.28
CA SER A 16 -6.10 14.37 -7.99
C SER A 16 -5.71 13.08 -7.29
N VAL A 17 -6.68 12.19 -7.13
CA VAL A 17 -6.50 10.85 -6.57
C VAL A 17 -6.94 9.82 -7.63
N PRO A 18 -6.01 9.04 -8.21
CA PRO A 18 -6.39 8.00 -9.16
C PRO A 18 -7.22 6.95 -8.42
N HIS A 19 -8.34 6.55 -9.01
CA HIS A 19 -9.25 5.61 -8.39
C HIS A 19 -10.09 4.88 -9.43
N PHE A 20 -10.62 3.73 -9.03
CA PHE A 20 -11.60 2.96 -9.79
C PHE A 20 -12.79 2.67 -8.89
N VAL A 21 -14.00 2.96 -9.38
CA VAL A 21 -15.22 2.54 -8.69
C VAL A 21 -15.41 1.05 -8.94
N VAL A 22 -15.48 0.28 -7.86
CA VAL A 22 -15.76 -1.15 -7.88
C VAL A 22 -17.21 -1.32 -7.45
N SER A 23 -18.09 -1.44 -8.44
CA SER A 23 -19.49 -1.81 -8.22
C SER A 23 -19.59 -3.33 -8.24
N GLY A 24 -19.78 -3.95 -7.07
CA GLY A 24 -20.02 -5.38 -6.98
C GLY A 24 -21.43 -5.75 -7.41
N SER A 25 -21.56 -6.76 -8.27
CA SER A 25 -22.78 -7.52 -8.57
C SER A 25 -23.18 -8.41 -7.39
N VAL A 26 -23.23 -7.85 -6.19
CA VAL A 26 -23.57 -8.56 -4.96
C VAL A 26 -24.70 -7.79 -4.31
N GLU A 27 -25.73 -8.50 -3.88
CA GLU A 27 -26.91 -8.03 -3.16
C GLU A 27 -26.52 -7.44 -1.78
N LEU A 28 -25.81 -6.32 -1.79
CA LEU A 28 -25.54 -5.53 -0.59
C LEU A 28 -26.63 -4.45 -0.44
N PRO A 29 -26.98 -4.06 0.80
CA PRO A 29 -27.86 -2.91 1.04
C PRO A 29 -27.35 -1.65 0.33
N ALA A 30 -28.27 -0.80 -0.16
CA ALA A 30 -27.95 0.36 -1.01
C ALA A 30 -26.94 1.36 -0.41
N THR A 31 -26.71 1.31 0.90
CA THR A 31 -25.81 2.20 1.64
C THR A 31 -24.33 1.83 1.54
N GLU A 32 -23.97 0.64 1.01
CA GLU A 32 -22.58 0.14 0.98
C GLU A 32 -22.09 -0.34 -0.40
N LYS A 33 -22.87 -0.12 -1.46
CA LYS A 33 -22.63 -0.73 -2.79
C LYS A 33 -21.38 -0.24 -3.54
N GLU A 34 -20.78 0.88 -3.13
CA GLU A 34 -19.63 1.48 -3.84
C GLU A 34 -18.35 1.34 -3.01
N GLN A 35 -17.48 0.43 -3.46
CA GLN A 35 -16.10 0.35 -3.00
C GLN A 35 -15.19 1.11 -3.97
N ILE A 36 -14.21 1.83 -3.44
CA ILE A 36 -13.27 2.58 -4.25
C ILE A 36 -11.90 1.91 -4.16
N LYS A 37 -11.31 1.62 -5.31
CA LYS A 37 -9.95 1.09 -5.41
C LYS A 37 -8.99 2.23 -5.72
N ILE A 38 -8.21 2.62 -4.73
CA ILE A 38 -7.07 3.52 -4.90
C ILE A 38 -5.82 2.66 -5.20
N PRO A 39 -5.03 2.97 -6.25
CA PRO A 39 -3.78 2.28 -6.51
C PRO A 39 -2.80 2.42 -5.34
N ALA A 40 -2.37 1.30 -4.76
CA ALA A 40 -1.39 1.33 -3.67
C ALA A 40 -0.05 1.97 -4.09
N ALA A 41 0.33 1.87 -5.37
CA ALA A 41 1.48 2.59 -5.92
C ALA A 41 1.41 4.10 -5.67
N TRP A 42 0.22 4.70 -5.83
CA TRP A 42 0.00 6.13 -5.60
C TRP A 42 0.10 6.47 -4.11
N LEU A 43 -0.48 5.64 -3.24
CA LEU A 43 -0.38 5.82 -1.79
C LEU A 43 1.09 5.76 -1.31
N ILE A 44 1.87 4.81 -1.82
CA ILE A 44 3.29 4.65 -1.50
C ILE A 44 4.12 5.84 -2.01
N ASP A 45 3.82 6.34 -3.21
CA ASP A 45 4.46 7.54 -3.78
C ASP A 45 4.19 8.76 -2.91
N GLN A 46 2.91 9.02 -2.59
CA GLN A 46 2.50 10.12 -1.73
C GLN A 46 3.02 9.98 -0.30
N ALA A 47 3.26 8.76 0.20
CA ALA A 47 3.94 8.50 1.47
C ALA A 47 5.46 8.77 1.42
N GLY A 48 6.01 9.16 0.26
CA GLY A 48 7.41 9.56 0.09
C GLY A 48 8.37 8.38 -0.09
N PHE A 49 7.88 7.21 -0.50
CA PHE A 49 8.73 6.01 -0.64
C PHE A 49 9.26 5.79 -2.05
N LYS A 50 8.72 6.42 -3.09
CA LYS A 50 9.21 6.26 -4.45
C LYS A 50 10.69 6.66 -4.56
N GLY A 51 11.54 5.70 -4.97
CA GLY A 51 12.99 5.88 -5.04
C GLY A 51 13.70 5.87 -3.68
N LYS A 52 12.97 5.86 -2.56
CA LYS A 52 13.53 5.83 -1.22
C LYS A 52 14.29 4.53 -0.99
N THR A 53 15.46 4.66 -0.39
CA THR A 53 16.31 3.54 -0.01
C THR A 53 16.35 3.46 1.52
N LEU A 54 16.17 2.26 2.05
CA LEU A 54 16.33 1.94 3.46
C LEU A 54 17.20 0.70 3.56
N ASN A 55 18.30 0.78 4.30
CA ASN A 55 19.36 -0.24 4.30
C ASN A 55 19.79 -0.57 2.85
N LYS A 56 19.67 -1.85 2.46
CA LYS A 56 20.02 -2.36 1.11
C LYS A 56 18.79 -2.59 0.23
N VAL A 57 17.64 -2.02 0.59
CA VAL A 57 16.37 -2.16 -0.13
C VAL A 57 15.93 -0.80 -0.66
N ARG A 58 15.47 -0.76 -1.90
CA ARG A 58 14.94 0.45 -2.54
C ARG A 58 13.52 0.21 -3.03
N CYS A 59 12.61 1.13 -2.74
CA CYS A 59 11.33 1.18 -3.45
C CYS A 59 11.56 1.78 -4.84
N HIS A 60 11.14 1.07 -5.88
CA HIS A 60 11.56 1.34 -7.24
C HIS A 60 11.11 2.74 -7.71
N PRO A 61 11.99 3.54 -8.36
CA PRO A 61 11.72 4.94 -8.68
C PRO A 61 10.59 5.15 -9.69
N THR A 62 10.23 4.13 -10.48
CA THR A 62 9.13 4.22 -11.46
C THR A 62 7.97 3.28 -11.16
N GLN A 63 8.12 2.35 -10.20
CA GLN A 63 7.10 1.36 -9.86
C GLN A 63 7.04 1.16 -8.33
N PRO A 64 6.37 2.05 -7.56
CA PRO A 64 6.45 2.06 -6.10
C PRO A 64 6.00 0.77 -5.38
N LEU A 65 5.30 -0.15 -6.06
CA LEU A 65 4.96 -1.48 -5.53
C LEU A 65 6.14 -2.44 -5.48
N VAL A 66 7.24 -2.14 -6.18
CA VAL A 66 8.40 -3.02 -6.30
C VAL A 66 9.46 -2.60 -5.28
N LEU A 67 9.87 -3.54 -4.45
CA LEU A 67 11.05 -3.42 -3.60
C LEU A 67 12.24 -4.15 -4.24
N THR A 68 13.33 -3.42 -4.44
CA THR A 68 14.55 -3.90 -5.09
C THR A 68 15.64 -4.13 -4.06
N ASN A 69 16.24 -5.32 -4.08
CA ASN A 69 17.48 -5.60 -3.38
C ASN A 69 18.64 -4.96 -4.14
N LEU A 70 19.34 -4.01 -3.52
CA LEU A 70 20.49 -3.31 -4.12
C LEU A 70 21.80 -4.13 -4.08
N GLY A 71 21.72 -5.38 -3.61
CA GLY A 71 22.84 -6.27 -3.38
C GLY A 71 23.03 -6.53 -1.89
N GLY A 72 22.96 -7.80 -1.49
CA GLY A 72 23.22 -8.24 -0.12
C GLY A 72 22.18 -7.80 0.92
N ALA A 73 20.97 -7.41 0.52
CA ALA A 73 19.87 -7.21 1.45
C ALA A 73 19.43 -8.54 2.08
N THR A 74 19.10 -8.49 3.36
CA THR A 74 18.55 -9.61 4.12
C THR A 74 17.01 -9.60 4.06
N GLY A 75 16.38 -10.72 4.42
CA GLY A 75 14.92 -10.75 4.58
C GLY A 75 14.42 -9.73 5.60
N ASN A 76 15.20 -9.46 6.65
CA ASN A 76 14.85 -8.44 7.65
C ASN A 76 14.86 -7.03 7.05
N ASP A 77 15.81 -6.71 6.16
CA ASP A 77 15.84 -5.40 5.49
C ASP A 77 14.58 -5.16 4.65
N VAL A 78 14.11 -6.19 3.95
CA VAL A 78 12.87 -6.11 3.16
C VAL A 78 11.66 -5.96 4.07
N ILE A 79 11.59 -6.72 5.17
CA ILE A 79 10.52 -6.62 6.17
C ILE A 79 10.48 -5.23 6.80
N THR A 80 11.62 -4.65 7.16
CA THR A 80 11.69 -3.29 7.71
C THR A 80 11.17 -2.27 6.71
N MET A 81 11.61 -2.31 5.44
CA MET A 81 11.10 -1.42 4.41
C MET A 81 9.58 -1.57 4.20
N ALA A 82 9.08 -2.80 4.18
CA ALA A 82 7.65 -3.07 4.00
C ALA A 82 6.82 -2.54 5.19
N LYS A 83 7.27 -2.75 6.43
CA LYS A 83 6.61 -2.24 7.64
C LYS A 83 6.59 -0.71 7.67
N ASP A 84 7.68 -0.06 7.29
CA ASP A 84 7.75 1.41 7.22
C ASP A 84 6.76 1.96 6.19
N ILE A 85 6.64 1.33 5.03
CA ILE A 85 5.64 1.69 4.01
C ILE A 85 4.23 1.53 4.56
N ILE A 86 3.92 0.36 5.13
CA ILE A 86 2.60 0.05 5.69
C ILE A 86 2.22 1.06 6.77
N ALA A 87 3.10 1.30 7.74
CA ALA A 87 2.86 2.23 8.84
C ALA A 87 2.69 3.67 8.34
N SER A 88 3.48 4.09 7.34
CA SER A 88 3.37 5.45 6.78
C SER A 88 2.08 5.65 5.99
N VAL A 89 1.64 4.65 5.23
CA VAL A 89 0.37 4.70 4.49
C VAL A 89 -0.82 4.66 5.44
N GLN A 90 -0.77 3.83 6.49
CA GLN A 90 -1.78 3.81 7.53
C GLN A 90 -1.85 5.15 8.28
N GLY A 91 -0.69 5.72 8.67
CA GLY A 91 -0.64 6.99 9.39
C GLY A 91 -1.11 8.18 8.55
N LYS A 92 -0.81 8.18 7.25
CA LYS A 92 -1.13 9.30 6.34
C LYS A 92 -2.54 9.23 5.76
N PHE A 93 -3.07 8.04 5.49
CA PHE A 93 -4.34 7.88 4.78
C PHE A 93 -5.40 7.11 5.58
N GLY A 94 -5.04 6.53 6.74
CA GLY A 94 -5.90 5.59 7.46
C GLY A 94 -6.13 4.27 6.70
N ILE A 95 -5.29 3.96 5.70
CA ILE A 95 -5.42 2.78 4.83
C ILE A 95 -4.36 1.75 5.21
N GLN A 96 -4.80 0.57 5.60
CA GLN A 96 -3.92 -0.56 5.87
C GLN A 96 -3.54 -1.24 4.56
N LEU A 97 -2.24 -1.32 4.27
CA LEU A 97 -1.74 -2.11 3.14
C LEU A 97 -1.51 -3.56 3.56
N GLU A 98 -1.83 -4.47 2.66
CA GLU A 98 -1.57 -5.91 2.79
C GLU A 98 -0.47 -6.31 1.80
N PRO A 99 0.58 -7.01 2.25
CA PRO A 99 1.59 -7.56 1.34
C PRO A 99 1.01 -8.66 0.43
N GLU A 100 1.29 -8.58 -0.86
CA GLU A 100 0.94 -9.66 -1.81
C GLU A 100 1.89 -10.86 -1.70
N VAL A 101 3.16 -10.59 -1.39
CA VAL A 101 4.18 -11.64 -1.25
C VAL A 101 4.00 -12.43 0.03
N ARG A 102 4.30 -13.72 -0.04
CA ARG A 102 4.34 -14.58 1.15
C ARG A 102 5.70 -14.46 1.82
N LEU A 103 5.70 -14.22 3.13
CA LEU A 103 6.91 -14.23 3.94
C LEU A 103 7.03 -15.59 4.63
N LEU A 104 8.18 -16.24 4.47
CA LEU A 104 8.48 -17.54 5.06
C LEU A 104 9.69 -17.43 5.99
N GLY A 105 9.47 -17.73 7.26
CA GLY A 105 10.52 -17.88 8.27
C GLY A 105 10.81 -19.35 8.58
N SER A 106 11.77 -19.57 9.48
CA SER A 106 12.16 -20.93 9.94
C SER A 106 11.04 -21.71 10.62
N LYS A 107 9.99 -21.03 11.10
CA LYS A 107 8.81 -21.62 11.76
C LYS A 107 7.54 -21.56 10.91
N GLY A 108 7.63 -21.20 9.62
CA GLY A 108 6.48 -21.10 8.72
C GLY A 108 6.16 -19.67 8.28
N LEU A 109 4.90 -19.43 7.91
CA LEU A 109 4.45 -18.15 7.36
C LEU A 109 4.54 -17.02 8.39
N ILE A 110 4.92 -15.84 7.92
CA ILE A 110 5.01 -14.60 8.69
C ILE A 110 4.03 -13.58 8.11
N SER A 111 3.33 -12.85 8.97
CA SER A 111 2.50 -11.69 8.60
C SER A 111 3.16 -10.39 9.06
N LEU A 112 2.89 -9.29 8.33
CA LEU A 112 3.37 -7.95 8.66
C LEU A 112 2.31 -7.13 9.39
#